data_AF-A0A329SWU7-F1
#
_entry.id   AF-A0A329SWU7-F1
#
_cell.length_a   1.000
_cell.length_b   1.000
_cell.length_c   1.000
_cell.angle_alpha   90.00
_cell.angle_beta   90.00
_cell.angle_gamma   90.00
#
_symmetry.space_group_name_H-M   'P 1'
#
loop_
_entity.id
_entity.type
_entity.pdbx_description
1 polymer ?
#
loop_
_entity_poly.entity_id
_entity_poly.type
_entity_poly.pdbx_seq_one_letter_code
_entity_poly.pdbx_strand_id
1 'polypeptide(L)'
;MHRQKRMARVKPKGRPRFGGRGRRVQQCKHQVESVGKKLAVLAHQKRTRDARVTIIRFYPSLAPSSYQSKRVQVLRWRREKNKLEEAASAHKEEHKNIGR
;
A
#
# COMPACT_ATOMS: atom_id res chain seq x y z
N MET A 1 62.01 2.67 25.30
CA MET A 1 61.31 2.76 24.00
C MET A 1 60.21 1.68 23.93
N HIS A 2 58.99 1.96 24.39
CA HIS A 2 57.89 0.98 24.37
C HIS A 2 57.04 1.15 23.11
N ARG A 3 57.15 0.20 22.17
CA ARG A 3 56.44 0.17 20.89
C ARG A 3 55.08 -0.52 21.06
N GLN A 4 54.00 0.26 21.12
CA GLN A 4 52.63 -0.27 21.13
C GLN A 4 52.33 -1.00 19.81
N LYS A 5 51.99 -2.29 19.90
CA LYS A 5 51.51 -3.10 18.77
C LYS A 5 50.08 -2.67 18.42
N ARG A 6 49.87 -2.12 17.21
CA ARG A 6 48.52 -1.89 16.66
C ARG A 6 47.86 -3.24 16.36
N MET A 7 46.82 -3.58 17.10
CA MET A 7 46.00 -4.76 16.82
C MET A 7 45.21 -4.54 15.52
N ALA A 8 45.36 -5.45 14.56
CA ALA A 8 44.61 -5.40 13.30
C ALA A 8 43.11 -5.59 13.57
N ARG A 9 42.28 -4.66 13.10
CA ARG A 9 40.82 -4.69 13.29
C ARG A 9 40.22 -5.84 12.48
N VAL A 10 39.80 -6.92 13.16
CA VAL A 10 39.14 -8.07 12.53
C VAL A 10 37.74 -7.64 12.04
N LYS A 11 37.42 -7.89 10.76
CA LYS A 11 36.09 -7.62 10.21
C LYS A 11 35.06 -8.52 10.90
N PRO A 12 33.94 -7.98 11.41
CA PRO A 12 32.93 -8.79 12.08
C PRO A 12 32.33 -9.81 11.11
N LYS A 13 32.21 -11.08 11.55
CA LYS A 13 31.50 -12.11 10.80
C LYS A 13 30.02 -11.72 10.71
N GLY A 14 29.54 -11.41 9.50
CA GLY A 14 28.14 -11.08 9.24
C GLY A 14 27.20 -12.26 9.53
N ARG A 15 25.93 -11.95 9.81
CA ARG A 15 24.88 -12.95 10.05
C ARG A 15 24.66 -13.81 8.79
N PRO A 16 24.54 -15.15 8.90
CA PRO A 16 24.26 -16.01 7.75
C PRO A 16 23.00 -15.55 7.02
N ARG A 17 23.09 -15.41 5.69
CA ARG A 17 21.91 -15.13 4.86
C ARG A 17 21.08 -16.40 4.79
N PHE A 18 19.91 -16.41 5.45
CA PHE A 18 18.88 -17.41 5.17
C PHE A 18 18.43 -17.19 3.72
N GLY A 19 18.74 -18.13 2.82
CA GLY A 19 18.47 -18.09 1.38
C GLY A 19 16.98 -18.05 0.98
N GLY A 20 16.11 -17.48 1.82
CA GLY A 20 14.72 -17.25 1.49
C GLY A 20 14.60 -16.21 0.38
N ARG A 21 13.65 -16.44 -0.53
CA ARG A 21 13.19 -15.41 -1.47
C ARG A 21 12.78 -14.18 -0.64
N GLY A 22 13.58 -13.13 -0.71
CA GLY A 22 13.40 -11.94 0.13
C GLY A 22 11.98 -11.38 -0.01
N ARG A 23 11.49 -10.67 1.03
CA ARG A 23 10.13 -10.06 1.07
C ARG A 23 9.72 -9.36 -0.23
N ARG A 24 10.69 -8.84 -0.98
CA ARG A 24 10.49 -8.10 -2.22
C ARG A 24 10.00 -8.96 -3.40
N VAL A 25 10.12 -10.28 -3.39
CA VAL A 25 9.65 -11.14 -4.51
C VAL A 25 8.14 -11.43 -4.41
N GLN A 26 7.54 -11.35 -3.22
CA GLN A 26 6.09 -11.46 -3.03
C GLN A 26 5.40 -10.10 -3.25
N GLN A 27 5.83 -9.32 -4.26
CA GLN A 27 5.13 -8.07 -4.55
C GLN A 27 3.69 -8.40 -4.94
N CYS A 28 2.79 -7.90 -4.10
CA CYS A 28 1.36 -7.92 -4.31
C CYS A 28 1.06 -7.46 -5.74
N LYS A 29 0.34 -8.28 -6.51
CA LYS A 29 -0.37 -7.81 -7.70
C LYS A 29 -1.39 -6.76 -7.24
N HIS A 30 -0.96 -5.52 -7.08
CA HIS A 30 -1.83 -4.40 -6.74
C HIS A 30 -2.65 -4.11 -8.00
N GLN A 31 -3.90 -4.55 -8.03
CA GLN A 31 -4.84 -4.01 -9.02
C GLN A 31 -4.97 -2.51 -8.77
N VAL A 32 -4.63 -1.71 -9.77
CA VAL A 32 -4.76 -0.26 -9.69
C VAL A 32 -6.25 0.06 -9.74
N GLU A 33 -6.81 0.43 -8.59
CA GLU A 33 -8.19 0.86 -8.52
C GLU A 33 -8.29 2.36 -8.80
N SER A 34 -9.26 2.75 -9.62
CA SER A 34 -9.53 4.15 -9.93
C SER A 34 -9.88 4.94 -8.66
N VAL A 35 -9.52 6.22 -8.64
CA VAL A 35 -9.81 7.13 -7.52
C VAL A 35 -11.31 7.17 -7.22
N GLY A 36 -12.16 7.21 -8.26
CA GLY A 36 -13.62 7.16 -8.13
C GLY A 36 -14.12 5.90 -7.42
N LYS A 37 -13.57 4.71 -7.75
CA LYS A 37 -13.94 3.46 -7.07
C LYS A 37 -13.56 3.49 -5.59
N LYS A 38 -12.37 3.99 -5.25
CA LYS A 38 -11.92 4.15 -3.86
C LYS A 38 -12.85 5.08 -3.08
N LEU A 39 -13.24 6.21 -3.65
CA LEU A 39 -14.17 7.14 -3.02
C LEU A 39 -15.57 6.52 -2.81
N ALA A 40 -16.07 5.75 -3.78
CA ALA A 40 -17.34 5.03 -3.64
C ALA A 40 -17.31 3.98 -2.51
N VAL A 41 -16.20 3.23 -2.41
CA VAL A 41 -15.96 2.27 -1.30
C VAL A 41 -15.98 3.00 0.04
N LEU A 42 -15.29 4.13 0.17
CA LEU A 42 -15.26 4.92 1.40
C LEU A 42 -16.62 5.51 1.74
N ALA A 43 -17.37 5.99 0.75
CA ALA A 43 -18.72 6.52 0.96
C ALA A 43 -19.67 5.44 1.50
N HIS A 44 -19.61 4.22 0.96
CA HIS A 44 -20.40 3.10 1.47
C HIS A 44 -19.95 2.68 2.87
N GLN A 45 -18.65 2.57 3.12
CA GLN A 45 -18.10 2.23 4.44
C GLN A 45 -18.52 3.25 5.51
N LYS A 46 -18.57 4.54 5.17
CA LYS A 46 -19.03 5.59 6.10
C LYS A 46 -20.50 5.38 6.51
N ARG A 47 -21.35 4.89 5.59
CA ARG A 47 -22.77 4.63 5.84
C ARG A 47 -22.99 3.37 6.65
N THR A 48 -22.32 2.27 6.29
CA THR A 48 -22.52 0.96 6.94
C THR A 48 -21.72 0.80 8.23
N ARG A 49 -20.62 1.55 8.38
CA ARG A 49 -19.61 1.38 9.44
C ARG A 49 -18.98 -0.02 9.51
N ASP A 50 -19.27 -0.88 8.54
CA ASP A 50 -18.78 -2.25 8.46
C ASP A 50 -17.93 -2.46 7.20
N ALA A 51 -16.66 -2.80 7.42
CA ALA A 51 -15.72 -3.12 6.36
C ALA A 51 -16.06 -4.43 5.65
N ARG A 52 -16.66 -5.41 6.34
CA ARG A 52 -17.00 -6.72 5.78
C ARG A 52 -18.08 -6.59 4.73
N VAL A 53 -19.19 -5.93 5.08
CA VAL A 53 -20.30 -5.63 4.16
C VAL A 53 -19.79 -4.82 2.97
N THR A 54 -18.90 -3.85 3.22
CA THR A 54 -18.32 -3.04 2.15
C THR A 54 -17.48 -3.89 1.19
N ILE A 55 -16.64 -4.79 1.70
CA ILE A 55 -15.80 -5.65 0.86
C ILE A 55 -16.63 -6.63 0.04
N ILE A 56 -17.66 -7.24 0.64
CA ILE A 56 -18.59 -8.15 -0.07
C ILE A 56 -19.27 -7.42 -1.24
N ARG A 57 -19.70 -6.17 -1.04
CA ARG A 57 -20.38 -5.39 -2.08
C ARG A 57 -19.46 -4.98 -3.24
N PHE A 58 -18.24 -4.53 -2.95
CA PHE A 58 -17.34 -3.97 -3.97
C PHE A 58 -16.32 -4.97 -4.54
N TYR A 59 -16.10 -6.08 -3.85
CA TYR A 59 -15.18 -7.15 -4.25
C TYR A 59 -15.81 -8.54 -3.98
N PRO A 60 -16.91 -8.88 -4.66
CA PRO A 60 -17.61 -10.14 -4.43
C PRO A 60 -16.76 -11.38 -4.77
N SER A 61 -15.83 -11.27 -5.72
CA SER A 61 -14.91 -12.33 -6.14
C SER A 61 -13.58 -12.36 -5.39
N LEU A 62 -13.48 -11.65 -4.26
CA LEU A 62 -12.24 -11.59 -3.49
C LEU A 62 -11.96 -12.91 -2.78
N ALA A 63 -10.78 -13.49 -3.01
CA ALA A 63 -10.33 -14.67 -2.29
C ALA A 63 -10.28 -14.42 -0.77
N PRO A 64 -10.70 -15.38 0.09
CA PRO A 64 -10.67 -15.22 1.54
C PRO A 64 -9.29 -14.86 2.09
N SER A 65 -8.23 -15.44 1.51
CA SER A 65 -6.83 -15.14 1.86
C SER A 65 -6.43 -13.69 1.61
N SER A 66 -7.12 -12.99 0.71
CA SER A 66 -6.86 -11.59 0.36
C SER A 66 -7.76 -10.60 1.12
N TYR A 67 -8.72 -11.09 1.91
CA TYR A 67 -9.67 -10.24 2.65
C TYR A 67 -8.97 -9.25 3.56
N GLN A 68 -8.04 -9.73 4.39
CA GLN A 68 -7.36 -8.87 5.37
C GLN A 68 -6.53 -7.78 4.68
N SER A 69 -5.85 -8.13 3.58
CA SER A 69 -5.12 -7.16 2.76
C SER A 69 -6.03 -6.07 2.23
N LYS A 70 -7.21 -6.43 1.71
CA LYS A 70 -8.19 -5.47 1.21
C LYS A 70 -8.76 -4.61 2.33
N ARG A 71 -9.07 -5.20 3.49
CA ARG A 71 -9.54 -4.47 4.66
C ARG A 71 -8.52 -3.42 5.12
N VAL A 72 -7.24 -3.76 5.18
CA VAL A 72 -6.17 -2.82 5.51
C VAL A 72 -6.05 -1.70 4.46
N GLN A 73 -6.18 -2.02 3.17
CA GLN A 73 -6.21 -1.01 2.10
C GLN A 73 -7.36 -0.02 2.27
N VAL A 74 -8.59 -0.50 2.52
CA VAL A 74 -9.76 0.35 2.72
C VAL A 74 -9.56 1.28 3.93
N LEU A 75 -9.03 0.75 5.04
CA LEU A 75 -8.73 1.57 6.22
C LEU A 75 -7.62 2.60 5.95
N ARG A 76 -6.65 2.26 5.12
CA ARG A 76 -5.62 3.21 4.69
C ARG A 76 -6.21 4.33 3.83
N TRP A 77 -7.05 4.00 2.85
CA TRP A 77 -7.75 5.00 2.03
C TRP A 77 -8.60 5.94 2.87
N ARG A 78 -9.19 5.45 3.97
CA ARG A 78 -9.94 6.31 4.90
C ARG A 78 -9.05 7.39 5.53
N ARG A 79 -7.79 7.06 5.86
CA ARG A 79 -6.81 8.04 6.38
C ARG A 79 -6.35 9.01 5.29
N GLU A 80 -6.28 8.53 4.06
CA GLU A 80 -5.82 9.28 2.88
C GLU A 80 -6.98 9.93 2.10
N LYS A 81 -8.18 10.02 2.69
CA LYS A 81 -9.41 10.49 2.00
C LYS A 81 -9.24 11.85 1.36
N ASN A 82 -8.68 12.83 2.08
CA ASN A 82 -8.50 14.19 1.58
C ASN A 82 -7.62 14.20 0.31
N LYS A 83 -6.53 13.41 0.31
CA LYS A 83 -5.64 13.26 -0.85
C LYS A 83 -6.35 12.63 -2.04
N LEU A 84 -7.28 11.70 -1.80
CA LEU A 84 -8.09 11.09 -2.86
C LEU A 84 -9.11 12.09 -3.43
N GLU A 85 -9.67 12.97 -2.61
CA GLU A 85 -10.60 14.02 -3.05
C GLU A 85 -9.89 15.11 -3.85
N GLU A 86 -8.69 15.51 -3.42
CA GLU A 86 -7.80 16.41 -4.17
C GLU A 86 -7.42 15.81 -5.53
N ALA A 87 -6.96 14.55 -5.56
CA ALA A 87 -6.61 13.87 -6.80
C ALA A 87 -7.82 13.72 -7.75
N ALA A 88 -9.02 13.48 -7.22
CA ALA A 88 -10.25 13.44 -8.02
C ALA A 88 -10.62 14.80 -8.61
N SER A 89 -10.25 15.90 -7.94
CA SER A 89 -10.51 17.26 -8.38
C SER A 89 -9.47 17.72 -9.41
N ALA A 90 -8.20 17.37 -9.21
CA ALA A 90 -7.12 17.65 -10.16
C ALA A 90 -7.34 16.98 -11.53
N HIS A 91 -7.83 15.74 -11.54
CA HIS A 91 -8.19 15.05 -12.79
C HIS A 91 -9.39 15.67 -13.53
N LYS A 92 -10.18 16.57 -12.92
CA LYS A 92 -11.24 17.29 -13.66
C LYS A 92 -10.71 18.51 -14.43
N GLU A 93 -9.55 19.03 -14.04
CA GLU A 93 -8.94 20.22 -14.64
C GLU A 93 -8.12 19.87 -15.90
N GLU A 94 -7.38 18.75 -15.89
CA GLU A 94 -6.51 18.38 -17.02
C GLU A 94 -7.26 17.98 -18.31
N HIS A 95 -8.53 17.57 -18.21
CA HIS A 95 -9.31 17.15 -19.39
C HIS A 95 -10.02 18.31 -20.12
N LYS A 96 -9.83 19.58 -19.70
CA LYS A 96 -10.49 20.74 -20.34
C LYS A 96 -9.68 21.43 -21.44
N ASN A 97 -8.42 21.05 -21.67
CA ASN A 97 -7.55 21.76 -22.63
C ASN A 97 -7.10 20.89 -23.82
N ILE A 98 -8.03 20.23 -24.50
CA ILE A 98 -7.81 19.72 -25.86
C ILE A 98 -9.04 20.10 -26.69
N GLY A 99 -8.97 21.26 -27.35
CA GLY A 99 -10.04 21.70 -28.25
C GLY A 99 -10.10 23.21 -28.43
N ARG A 100 -9.07 23.81 -29.03
CA ARG A 100 -9.25 24.94 -29.93
C ARG A 100 -8.14 24.98 -30.97
#